data_AF-A0A428EJH6-F1
#
_entry.id   AF-A0A428EJH6-F1
#
_cell.length_a   1.000
_cell.length_b   1.000
_cell.length_c   1.000
_cell.angle_alpha   90.00
_cell.angle_beta   90.00
_cell.angle_gamma   90.00
#
_symmetry.space_group_name_H-M   'P 1'
#
loop_
_entity.id
_entity.type
_entity.pdbx_description
1 polymer ?
#
loop_
_entity_poly.entity_id
_entity_poly.type
_entity_poly.pdbx_seq_one_letter_code
_entity_poly.pdbx_strand_id
1 'polypeptide(L)' 'MRIDYIDFFSRVIPEWMARSNQKSQEVGFGSDTYWLWVVTTIGEICKQYNDDSLVTEQFGLLFNWLEKQAG' A
#
# COMPACT_ATOMS: atom_id res chain seq x y z
N MET A 1 -13.33 9.48 -10.41
CA MET A 1 -13.89 9.70 -9.05
C MET A 1 -13.12 10.86 -8.43
N ARG A 2 -13.76 11.80 -7.72
CA ARG A 2 -12.99 12.82 -6.98
C ARG A 2 -12.55 12.19 -5.65
N ILE A 3 -11.25 12.08 -5.43
CA ILE A 3 -10.70 11.60 -4.17
C ILE A 3 -11.16 12.48 -3.01
N ASP A 4 -11.57 11.86 -1.90
CA ASP A 4 -11.67 12.54 -0.61
C ASP A 4 -10.30 12.43 0.07
N TYR A 5 -9.57 13.55 0.09
CA TYR A 5 -8.22 13.60 0.63
C TYR A 5 -8.19 13.29 2.13
N ILE A 6 -9.20 13.73 2.89
CA ILE A 6 -9.22 13.50 4.34
C ILE A 6 -9.43 12.02 4.59
N ASP A 7 -10.38 11.39 3.91
CA ASP A 7 -10.63 9.96 4.03
C ASP A 7 -9.41 9.13 3.58
N PHE A 8 -8.77 9.50 2.48
CA PHE A 8 -7.61 8.78 1.96
C PHE A 8 -6.44 8.77 2.96
N PHE A 9 -6.07 9.93 3.49
CA PHE A 9 -4.92 10.05 4.40
C PHE A 9 -5.23 9.68 5.85
N SER A 10 -6.48 9.79 6.31
CA SER A 10 -6.85 9.46 7.70
C SER A 10 -7.34 8.02 7.89
N ARG A 11 -7.81 7.37 6.82
CA ARG A 11 -8.37 6.02 6.88
C ARG A 11 -7.68 5.04 5.95
N VAL A 12 -7.66 5.29 4.64
CA VAL A 12 -7.18 4.31 3.65
C VAL A 12 -5.70 3.97 3.83
N ILE A 13 -4.85 4.99 3.93
CA ILE A 13 -3.41 4.78 4.15
C ILE A 13 -3.13 4.09 5.50
N PRO A 14 -3.65 4.56 6.65
CA PRO A 14 -3.46 3.88 7.93
C PRO A 14 -3.98 2.43 7.97
N GLU A 15 -5.17 2.16 7.42
CA GLU A 15 -5.75 0.82 7.37
C GLU A 15 -4.88 -0.13 6.53
N TRP A 16 -4.39 0.34 5.38
CA TRP A 16 -3.49 -0.47 4.56
C TRP A 16 -2.15 -0.74 5.26
N MET A 17 -1.56 0.26 5.93
CA MET A 17 -0.32 0.07 6.71
C MET A 17 -0.51 -0.94 7.85
N ALA A 18 -1.65 -0.90 8.55
CA ALA A 18 -1.97 -1.87 9.59
C ALA A 18 -2.05 -3.31 9.04
N ARG A 19 -2.71 -3.48 7.89
CA ARG A 19 -2.78 -4.78 7.19
C ARG A 19 -1.41 -5.25 6.69
N SER A 20 -0.58 -4.33 6.21
CA SER A 20 0.80 -4.62 5.80
C SER A 20 1.65 -5.13 6.96
N ASN A 21 1.56 -4.48 8.13
CA ASN A 21 2.23 -4.94 9.36
C ASN A 21 1.74 -6.32 9.81
N GLN A 22 0.44 -6.59 9.72
CA GLN A 22 -0.09 -7.91 10.05
C GLN A 22 0.42 -8.97 9.07
N LYS A 23 0.38 -8.68 7.77
CA LYS A 23 0.82 -9.63 6.75
C LYS A 23 2.32 -9.91 6.86
N SER A 24 3.15 -8.91 7.14
CA SER A 24 4.60 -9.09 7.30
C SER A 24 4.95 -9.98 8.50
N GLN A 25 4.17 -9.91 9.58
CA GLN A 25 4.31 -10.81 10.74
C GLN A 25 3.85 -12.24 10.43
N GLU A 26 2.82 -12.40 9.58
CA GLU A 26 2.25 -13.70 9.23
C GLU A 26 3.15 -14.52 8.32
N VAL A 27 3.72 -13.91 7.27
CA VAL A 27 4.45 -14.63 6.22
C VAL A 27 5.94 -14.27 6.13
N GLY A 28 6.39 -13.31 6.94
CA GLY A 28 7.74 -12.77 6.92
C GLY A 28 7.87 -11.61 5.92
N PHE A 29 8.41 -10.48 6.40
CA PHE A 29 8.55 -9.23 5.64
C PHE A 29 9.37 -9.37 4.34
N GLY A 30 10.41 -10.21 4.32
CA GLY A 30 11.23 -10.44 3.13
C GLY A 30 10.69 -11.53 2.20
N SER A 31 9.53 -12.13 2.49
CA SER A 31 9.04 -13.26 1.70
C SER A 31 8.39 -12.81 0.39
N ASP A 32 8.48 -13.65 -0.64
CA ASP A 32 7.75 -13.45 -1.90
C ASP A 32 6.24 -13.34 -1.68
N THR A 33 5.72 -14.04 -0.66
CA THR A 33 4.30 -14.00 -0.32
C THR A 33 3.88 -12.63 0.20
N TYR A 34 4.73 -11.99 1.02
CA TYR A 34 4.49 -10.62 1.47
C TYR A 34 4.54 -9.65 0.30
N TRP A 35 5.57 -9.73 -0.55
CA TRP A 35 5.75 -8.80 -1.65
C TRP A 35 4.68 -8.94 -2.72
N LEU A 36 4.24 -10.16 -3.04
CA LEU A 36 3.10 -10.39 -3.92
C LEU A 36 1.82 -9.77 -3.34
N TRP A 37 1.60 -9.88 -2.03
CA TRP A 37 0.46 -9.25 -1.36
C TRP A 37 0.54 -7.71 -1.42
N VAL A 38 1.72 -7.13 -1.20
CA VAL A 38 1.95 -5.68 -1.27
C VAL A 38 1.60 -5.15 -2.67
N VAL A 39 2.19 -5.70 -3.73
CA VAL A 39 1.97 -5.20 -5.10
C VAL A 39 0.53 -5.42 -5.57
N THR A 40 -0.09 -6.54 -5.16
CA THR A 40 -1.49 -6.84 -5.51
C THR A 40 -2.44 -5.84 -4.87
N THR A 41 -2.31 -5.62 -3.55
CA THR A 41 -3.25 -4.74 -2.82
C THR A 41 -3.05 -3.27 -3.15
N ILE A 42 -1.81 -2.83 -3.41
CA ILE A 42 -1.55 -1.48 -3.94
C ILE A 42 -2.24 -1.31 -5.30
N GLY A 43 -2.05 -2.26 -6.22
CA GLY A 43 -2.66 -2.21 -7.55
C GLY A 43 -4.18 -2.21 -7.52
N GLU A 44 -4.80 -2.96 -6.60
CA GLU A 44 -6.24 -2.93 -6.38
C GLU A 44 -6.74 -1.56 -5.91
N ILE A 45 -6.04 -0.93 -4.95
CA ILE A 45 -6.42 0.39 -4.46
C ILE A 45 -6.26 1.44 -5.56
N CYS A 46 -5.14 1.48 -6.28
CA CYS A 46 -4.96 2.43 -7.38
C CYS A 46 -6.10 2.33 -8.42
N LYS A 47 -6.48 1.10 -8.82
CA LYS A 47 -7.60 0.87 -9.74
C LYS A 47 -8.94 1.34 -9.18
N GLN A 48 -9.22 1.14 -7.89
CA GLN A 48 -10.44 1.63 -7.24
C GLN A 48 -10.56 3.17 -7.32
N TYR A 49 -9.43 3.86 -7.25
CA TYR A 49 -9.34 5.31 -7.43
C TYR A 49 -9.17 5.74 -8.90
N ASN A 50 -9.37 4.84 -9.86
CA ASN A 50 -9.22 5.09 -11.31
C ASN A 50 -7.81 5.63 -11.65
N ASP A 51 -6.79 5.01 -11.06
CA ASP A 51 -5.37 5.33 -11.25
C ASP A 51 -5.07 6.83 -11.08
N ASP A 52 -5.73 7.45 -10.09
CA ASP A 52 -5.46 8.84 -9.70
C ASP A 52 -3.96 9.02 -9.39
N SER A 53 -3.38 10.11 -9.89
CA SER A 53 -1.93 10.33 -9.83
C SER A 53 -1.44 10.45 -8.39
N LEU A 54 -2.20 11.12 -7.51
CA LEU A 54 -1.80 11.27 -6.11
C LEU A 54 -1.84 9.94 -5.37
N VAL A 55 -2.86 9.11 -5.62
CA VAL A 55 -2.96 7.77 -5.02
C VAL A 55 -1.79 6.91 -5.45
N THR A 56 -1.49 6.90 -6.76
CA THR A 56 -0.40 6.12 -7.34
C THR A 56 0.95 6.57 -6.81
N GLU A 57 1.21 7.88 -6.72
CA GLU A 57 2.44 8.44 -6.16
C GLU A 57 2.58 8.13 -4.67
N GLN A 58 1.49 8.25 -3.89
CA GLN A 58 1.51 7.98 -2.46
C GLN A 58 1.84 6.52 -2.16
N PHE A 59 1.24 5.57 -2.87
CA PHE A 59 1.56 4.15 -2.71
C PHE A 59 2.92 3.79 -3.30
N GLY A 60 3.38 4.46 -4.36
CA GLY A 60 4.74 4.32 -4.87
C GLY A 60 5.79 4.74 -3.84
N LEU A 61 5.56 5.85 -3.12
CA LEU A 61 6.43 6.29 -2.03
C LEU A 61 6.46 5.25 -0.89
N LEU A 62 5.31 4.70 -0.50
CA LEU A 62 5.24 3.66 0.52
C LEU A 62 5.95 2.37 0.09
N PHE A 63 5.73 1.92 -1.15
CA PHE A 63 6.40 0.75 -1.71
C PHE A 63 7.93 0.92 -1.68
N ASN A 64 8.43 2.03 -2.21
CA ASN A 64 9.86 2.34 -2.21
C ASN A 64 10.44 2.42 -0.79
N TRP A 65 9.66 2.90 0.18
CA TRP A 65 10.07 2.91 1.57
C TRP A 65 10.20 1.49 2.13
N LEU A 66 9.20 0.62 1.88
CA LEU A 66 9.22 -0.77 2.33
C LEU A 66 10.38 -1.54 1.69
N GLU A 67 10.65 -1.36 0.40
CA GLU A 67 11.77 -2.03 -0.28
C GLU A 67 13.10 -1.65 0.37
N LYS A 68 13.30 -0.37 0.68
CA LYS A 68 14.49 0.10 1.41
C LYS A 68 14.65 -0.54 2.80
N GLN A 69 13.54 -0.93 3.44
CA GLN A 69 13.61 -1.61 4.75
C GLN A 69 13.92 -3.11 4.62
N ALA A 70 13.67 -3.74 3.47
CA ALA A 70 13.86 -5.18 3.31
C ALA A 70 15.32 -5.60 3.09
N GLY A 71 16.18 -4.65 2.71
CA GLY A 71 17.61 -4.88 2.50
C GLY A 71 17.96 -5.01 1.03
#